data_AF-A0A318MGA5-F1
#
_entry.id   AF-A0A318MGA5-F1
#
_cell.length_a   1.000
_cell.length_b   1.000
_cell.length_c   1.000
_cell.angle_alpha   90.00
_cell.angle_beta   90.00
_cell.angle_gamma   90.00
#
_symmetry.space_group_name_H-M   'P 1'
#
loop_
_entity.id
_entity.type
_entity.pdbx_description
1 polymer ?
#
loop_
_entity_poly.entity_id
_entity_poly.type
_entity_poly.pdbx_seq_one_letter_code
_entity_poly.pdbx_strand_id
1 'polypeptide(L)'
;MSTLTMLISAKYGLYIVLAQLVLALIIHRRQWATILIGLLLPLVLFTGVTGALTATGTVIKGDPVESRSIQLQQIARVAQRNPQGIPAQARADLEPIMDLDNAAIQYTPWEADRVKSSGNQPKLIVYRWRTVTPEQLSRLNRAWLQVGRRNPMIYLDAFMAESYGYFDPGDPAYVAMSYYLNNGYVQNSGSWLAAWCHDWRNGVTGLVRTWADTPLLGLVARANFWVVAALLLIVARLAAGHWREALCWFPLLLIMGVMITAPANNFERHMLPVDMAVPFLILDMVRQSRRARAENLMDRPT
;
A
#
# COMPACT_ATOMS: atom_id res chain seq x y z
N MET A 1 19.20 -10.20 -5.81
CA MET A 1 18.29 -10.20 -6.98
C MET A 1 16.92 -9.64 -6.61
N SER A 2 16.22 -10.18 -5.61
CA SER A 2 14.91 -9.65 -5.17
C SER A 2 14.91 -8.16 -4.80
N THR A 3 15.95 -7.66 -4.12
CA THR A 3 16.10 -6.24 -3.76
C THR A 3 16.09 -5.33 -4.99
N LEU A 4 16.84 -5.69 -6.03
CA LEU A 4 16.91 -4.92 -7.27
C LEU A 4 15.56 -4.92 -7.99
N THR A 5 14.91 -6.08 -8.07
CA THR A 5 13.56 -6.18 -8.65
C THR A 5 12.59 -5.26 -7.92
N MET A 6 12.59 -5.26 -6.58
CA MET A 6 11.72 -4.39 -5.79
C MET A 6 11.99 -2.90 -6.03
N LEU A 7 13.27 -2.49 -6.08
CA LEU A 7 13.66 -1.10 -6.31
C LEU A 7 13.22 -0.60 -7.70
N ILE A 8 13.35 -1.45 -8.72
CA ILE A 8 12.92 -1.12 -10.09
C ILE A 8 11.39 -1.07 -10.19
N SER A 9 10.68 -1.97 -9.51
CA SER A 9 9.23 -2.10 -9.62
C SER A 9 8.44 -1.06 -8.80
N ALA A 10 8.96 -0.59 -7.67
CA ALA A 10 8.20 0.25 -6.74
C ALA A 10 9.02 1.42 -6.17
N LYS A 11 8.50 2.64 -6.31
CA LYS A 11 9.12 3.87 -5.77
C LYS A 11 9.34 3.82 -4.25
N TYR A 12 8.42 3.21 -3.50
CA TYR A 12 8.53 3.04 -2.05
C TYR A 12 9.48 1.91 -1.64
N GLY A 13 9.94 1.09 -2.58
CA GLY A 13 10.89 0.01 -2.33
C GLY A 13 12.16 0.51 -1.65
N LEU A 14 12.62 1.72 -1.98
CA LEU A 14 13.78 2.36 -1.35
C LEU A 14 13.65 2.43 0.18
N TYR A 15 12.51 2.92 0.68
CA TYR A 15 12.26 3.10 2.10
C TYR A 15 12.14 1.75 2.83
N ILE A 16 11.51 0.76 2.18
CA ILE A 16 11.40 -0.59 2.71
C ILE A 16 12.79 -1.22 2.83
N VAL A 17 13.63 -1.16 1.79
CA VAL A 17 14.99 -1.70 1.83
C VAL A 17 15.83 -1.01 2.91
N LEU A 18 15.70 0.30 3.07
CA LEU A 18 16.44 1.04 4.08
C LEU A 18 16.06 0.61 5.50
N ALA A 19 14.76 0.50 5.79
CA ALA A 19 14.29 0.00 7.08
C ALA A 19 14.71 -1.46 7.32
N GLN A 20 14.63 -2.31 6.29
CA GLN A 20 15.12 -3.69 6.33
C GLN A 20 16.63 -3.77 6.59
N LEU A 21 17.42 -2.90 5.98
CA LEU A 21 18.87 -2.84 6.18
C LEU A 21 19.21 -2.58 7.66
N VAL A 22 18.57 -1.57 8.25
CA VAL A 22 18.76 -1.22 9.67
C VAL A 22 18.40 -2.41 10.57
N LEU A 23 17.25 -3.03 10.35
CA LEU A 23 16.78 -4.16 11.16
C LEU A 23 17.66 -5.40 10.99
N ALA A 24 18.07 -5.71 9.77
CA ALA A 24 18.96 -6.82 9.49
C ALA A 24 20.32 -6.64 10.19
N LEU A 25 20.86 -5.42 10.22
CA LEU A 25 22.10 -5.11 10.94
C LEU A 25 21.94 -5.27 12.47
N ILE A 26 20.78 -4.94 13.02
CA ILE A 26 20.48 -5.13 14.45
C ILE A 26 20.39 -6.63 14.79
N ILE A 27 19.64 -7.40 14.01
CA ILE A 27 19.35 -8.81 14.29
C ILE A 27 20.57 -9.70 13.98
N HIS A 28 21.21 -9.47 12.83
CA HIS A 28 22.26 -10.31 12.28
C HIS A 28 23.60 -9.55 12.17
N ARG A 29 23.96 -8.79 13.22
CA ARG A 29 25.19 -7.98 13.29
C ARG A 29 26.50 -8.67 12.86
N ARG A 30 26.58 -10.00 13.02
CA ARG A 30 27.76 -10.79 12.60
C ARG A 30 27.86 -10.99 11.08
N GLN A 31 26.75 -10.85 10.36
CA GLN A 31 26.66 -11.00 8.90
C GLN A 31 26.62 -9.64 8.18
N TRP A 32 27.16 -8.59 8.81
CA TRP A 32 27.08 -7.21 8.31
C TRP A 32 27.56 -7.09 6.86
N ALA A 33 28.65 -7.76 6.46
CA ALA A 33 29.17 -7.71 5.09
C ALA A 33 28.15 -8.26 4.08
N THR A 34 27.53 -9.41 4.38
CA THR A 34 26.47 -10.00 3.56
C THR A 34 25.27 -9.07 3.44
N ILE A 35 24.89 -8.43 4.54
CA ILE A 35 23.77 -7.46 4.57
C ILE A 35 24.08 -6.24 3.71
N LEU A 36 25.27 -5.66 3.83
CA LEU A 36 25.68 -4.50 3.03
C LEU A 36 25.72 -4.86 1.53
N ILE A 37 26.27 -6.02 1.16
CA ILE A 37 26.31 -6.46 -0.24
C ILE A 37 24.91 -6.78 -0.76
N GLY A 38 24.05 -7.42 0.05
CA GLY A 38 22.72 -7.87 -0.37
C GLY A 38 21.66 -6.77 -0.41
N LEU A 39 21.78 -5.74 0.43
CA LEU A 39 20.79 -4.67 0.56
C LEU A 39 21.35 -3.28 0.21
N LEU A 40 22.50 -2.89 0.78
CA LEU A 40 23.03 -1.53 0.59
C LEU A 40 23.60 -1.33 -0.82
N LEU A 41 24.36 -2.28 -1.37
CA LEU A 41 24.96 -2.14 -2.69
C LEU A 41 23.89 -1.97 -3.79
N PRO A 42 22.85 -2.83 -3.90
CA PRO A 42 21.70 -2.60 -4.78
C PRO A 42 21.04 -1.23 -4.61
N LEU A 43 20.87 -0.79 -3.36
CA LEU A 43 20.26 0.49 -3.02
C LEU A 43 21.07 1.68 -3.56
N VAL A 44 22.37 1.69 -3.30
CA VAL A 44 23.30 2.73 -3.75
C VAL A 44 23.38 2.75 -5.27
N LEU A 45 23.53 1.58 -5.91
CA LEU A 45 23.57 1.48 -7.37
C LEU A 45 22.28 2.02 -8.01
N PHE A 46 21.12 1.62 -7.50
CA PHE A 46 19.83 2.09 -8.01
C PHE A 46 19.66 3.60 -7.87
N THR A 47 19.95 4.17 -6.70
CA THR A 47 19.87 5.62 -6.46
C THR A 47 20.87 6.41 -7.30
N GLY A 48 22.10 5.92 -7.44
CA GLY A 48 23.12 6.55 -8.28
C GLY A 48 22.75 6.57 -9.76
N VAL A 49 22.28 5.43 -10.29
CA VAL A 49 21.85 5.32 -11.69
C VAL A 49 20.63 6.21 -11.97
N THR A 50 19.59 6.14 -11.14
CA THR A 50 18.39 6.98 -11.32
C THR A 50 18.69 8.47 -11.15
N GLY A 51 19.58 8.84 -10.22
CA GLY A 51 20.06 10.21 -10.06
C GLY A 51 20.80 10.73 -11.29
N ALA A 52 21.72 9.94 -11.85
CA ALA A 52 22.44 10.28 -13.07
C ALA A 52 21.50 10.44 -14.27
N LEU A 53 20.57 9.49 -14.46
CA LEU A 53 19.58 9.54 -15.54
C LEU A 53 18.63 10.74 -15.42
N THR A 54 18.29 11.15 -14.20
CA THR A 54 17.48 12.34 -13.97
C THR A 54 18.27 13.61 -14.28
N ALA A 55 19.56 13.65 -13.90
CA ALA A 55 20.43 14.80 -14.17
C ALA A 55 20.68 15.02 -15.68
N THR A 56 20.72 13.94 -16.47
CA THR A 56 20.83 14.01 -17.93
C THR A 56 19.51 14.32 -18.64
N GLY A 57 18.40 14.49 -17.91
CA GLY A 57 17.07 14.73 -18.46
C GLY A 57 16.43 13.52 -19.14
N THR A 58 17.06 12.34 -19.07
CA THR A 58 16.53 11.10 -19.65
C THR A 58 15.33 10.54 -18.88
N VAL A 59 15.21 10.86 -17.59
CA VAL A 59 14.10 10.47 -16.73
C VAL A 59 13.38 11.70 -16.20
N ILE A 60 12.08 11.79 -16.48
CA ILE A 60 11.20 12.84 -15.97
C ILE A 60 10.82 12.51 -14.52
N LYS A 61 11.01 13.48 -13.62
CA LYS A 61 10.56 13.34 -12.22
C LYS A 61 9.03 13.24 -12.17
N GLY A 62 8.53 12.28 -11.39
CA GLY A 62 7.10 12.14 -11.17
C GLY A 62 6.50 13.33 -10.42
N ASP A 63 5.21 13.54 -10.59
CA ASP A 63 4.47 14.59 -9.91
C ASP A 63 4.47 14.36 -8.39
N PRO A 64 4.85 15.35 -7.56
CA PRO A 64 4.79 15.25 -6.11
C PRO A 64 3.43 14.83 -5.54
N VAL A 65 2.33 15.12 -6.24
CA VAL A 65 0.95 14.82 -5.81
C VAL A 65 0.72 13.32 -5.62
N GLU A 66 1.46 12.47 -6.31
CA GLU A 66 1.33 11.01 -6.24
C GLU A 66 1.55 10.48 -4.82
N SER A 67 2.32 11.20 -4.00
CA SER A 67 2.62 10.89 -2.60
C SER A 67 1.65 11.50 -1.58
N ARG A 68 0.58 12.17 -2.04
CA ARG A 68 -0.25 13.06 -1.22
C ARG A 68 -1.69 12.58 -1.03
N SER A 69 -1.99 11.30 -1.29
CA SER A 69 -3.34 10.69 -1.22
C SER A 69 -4.09 11.07 0.06
N ILE A 70 -3.52 10.73 1.22
CA ILE A 70 -4.13 10.96 2.54
C ILE A 70 -4.43 12.44 2.77
N GLN A 71 -3.48 13.32 2.43
CA GLN A 71 -3.66 14.76 2.64
C GLN A 71 -4.81 15.31 1.80
N LEU A 72 -4.87 14.91 0.53
CA LEU A 72 -5.93 15.33 -0.39
C LEU A 72 -7.28 14.74 0.00
N GLN A 73 -7.34 13.47 0.43
CA GLN A 73 -8.57 12.83 0.90
C GLN A 73 -9.13 13.48 2.16
N GLN A 74 -8.26 13.81 3.12
CA GLN A 74 -8.65 14.51 4.35
C GLN A 74 -9.18 15.92 4.05
N ILE A 75 -8.49 16.68 3.20
CA ILE A 75 -8.94 18.01 2.78
C ILE A 75 -10.27 17.92 2.02
N ALA A 76 -10.39 16.99 1.06
CA ALA A 76 -11.59 16.80 0.26
C ALA A 76 -12.80 16.39 1.12
N ARG A 77 -12.61 15.51 2.11
CA ARG A 77 -13.69 15.14 3.04
C ARG A 77 -14.15 16.33 3.88
N VAL A 78 -13.21 17.18 4.34
CA VAL A 78 -13.58 18.42 5.03
C VAL A 78 -14.31 19.38 4.10
N ALA A 79 -13.85 19.55 2.86
CA ALA A 79 -14.55 20.38 1.88
C ALA A 79 -15.99 19.88 1.62
N GLN A 80 -16.20 18.55 1.60
CA GLN A 80 -17.53 17.96 1.45
C GLN A 80 -18.42 18.10 2.69
N ARG A 81 -17.87 17.87 3.90
CA ARG A 81 -18.67 17.72 5.13
C ARG A 81 -18.71 18.96 6.01
N ASN A 82 -17.66 19.78 5.98
CA ASN A 82 -17.55 21.01 6.75
C ASN A 82 -16.73 22.09 6.01
N PRO A 83 -17.22 22.60 4.86
CA PRO A 83 -16.48 23.58 4.05
C PRO A 83 -16.17 24.88 4.80
N GLN A 84 -17.04 25.27 5.75
CA GLN A 84 -16.85 26.44 6.63
C GLN A 84 -15.79 26.19 7.72
N GLY A 85 -15.46 24.92 7.98
CA GLY A 85 -14.39 24.53 8.90
C GLY A 85 -12.98 24.67 8.33
N ILE A 86 -12.83 25.09 7.07
CA ILE A 86 -11.54 25.37 6.43
C ILE A 86 -11.15 26.84 6.72
N PRO A 87 -10.05 27.09 7.47
CA PRO A 87 -9.60 28.45 7.76
C PRO A 87 -9.33 29.26 6.48
N ALA A 88 -9.61 30.57 6.49
CA ALA A 88 -9.44 31.44 5.32
C ALA A 88 -8.00 31.41 4.77
N GLN A 89 -6.99 31.42 5.65
CA GLN A 89 -5.59 31.31 5.23
C GLN A 89 -5.27 29.96 4.58
N ALA A 90 -5.81 28.86 5.11
CA ALA A 90 -5.63 27.54 4.53
C ALA A 90 -6.32 27.44 3.16
N ARG A 91 -7.51 28.03 3.01
CA ARG A 91 -8.21 28.12 1.73
C ARG A 91 -7.38 28.87 0.69
N ALA A 92 -6.81 30.02 1.05
CA ALA A 92 -5.93 30.80 0.17
C ALA A 92 -4.62 30.05 -0.19
N ASP A 93 -4.06 29.29 0.75
CA ASP A 93 -2.88 28.45 0.50
C ASP A 93 -3.20 27.25 -0.42
N LEU A 94 -4.41 26.70 -0.35
CA LEU A 94 -4.84 25.52 -1.12
C LEU A 94 -5.33 25.87 -2.52
N GLU A 95 -5.94 27.03 -2.72
CA GLU A 95 -6.48 27.48 -4.00
C GLU A 95 -5.50 27.27 -5.18
N PRO A 96 -4.23 27.72 -5.15
CA PRO A 96 -3.33 27.51 -6.28
C PRO A 96 -2.98 26.03 -6.54
N ILE A 97 -3.18 25.16 -5.55
CA ILE A 97 -2.82 23.73 -5.61
C ILE A 97 -4.02 22.90 -6.08
N MET A 98 -5.20 23.15 -5.53
CA MET A 98 -6.38 22.34 -5.76
C MET A 98 -7.68 23.15 -5.72
N ASP A 99 -8.66 22.66 -6.46
CA ASP A 99 -10.03 23.14 -6.44
C ASP A 99 -10.82 22.41 -5.34
N LEU A 100 -11.14 23.12 -4.26
CA LEU A 100 -11.81 22.55 -3.09
C LEU A 100 -13.25 22.12 -3.38
N ASP A 101 -13.93 22.80 -4.30
CA ASP A 101 -15.33 22.49 -4.63
C ASP A 101 -15.38 21.23 -5.49
N ASN A 102 -14.51 21.14 -6.51
CA ASN A 102 -14.36 19.90 -7.28
C ASN A 102 -13.85 18.75 -6.41
N ALA A 103 -12.96 19.01 -5.44
CA ALA A 103 -12.51 17.99 -4.48
C ALA A 103 -13.68 17.45 -3.65
N ALA A 104 -14.58 18.33 -3.17
CA ALA A 104 -15.75 17.93 -2.41
C ALA A 104 -16.73 17.07 -3.25
N ILE A 105 -16.92 17.43 -4.52
CA ILE A 105 -17.76 16.69 -5.48
C ILE A 105 -17.16 15.31 -5.81
N GLN A 106 -15.85 15.26 -6.01
CA GLN A 106 -15.14 14.05 -6.44
C GLN A 106 -14.75 13.13 -5.28
N TYR A 107 -14.90 13.57 -4.04
CA TYR A 107 -14.54 12.79 -2.86
C TYR A 107 -15.30 11.46 -2.81
N THR A 108 -14.53 10.37 -2.80
CA THR A 108 -14.99 9.04 -2.42
C THR A 108 -14.09 8.49 -1.32
N PRO A 109 -14.65 7.82 -0.29
CA PRO A 109 -13.85 7.38 0.84
C PRO A 109 -12.78 6.34 0.50
N TRP A 110 -13.00 5.55 -0.57
CA TRP A 110 -12.16 4.41 -0.94
C TRP A 110 -11.18 4.70 -2.11
N GLU A 111 -11.19 5.89 -2.73
CA GLU A 111 -10.35 6.17 -3.91
C GLU A 111 -9.86 7.63 -3.96
N ALA A 112 -8.58 7.84 -3.72
CA ALA A 112 -7.92 9.14 -3.78
C ALA A 112 -7.62 9.63 -5.20
N ASP A 113 -7.62 8.74 -6.20
CA ASP A 113 -7.29 9.11 -7.59
C ASP A 113 -8.26 10.13 -8.18
N ARG A 114 -9.50 10.19 -7.68
CA ARG A 114 -10.48 11.20 -8.08
C ARG A 114 -10.09 12.61 -7.61
N VAL A 115 -9.60 12.72 -6.37
CA VAL A 115 -9.17 14.00 -5.79
C VAL A 115 -7.74 14.41 -6.19
N LYS A 116 -7.02 13.52 -6.90
CA LYS A 116 -5.77 13.84 -7.61
C LYS A 116 -5.99 14.23 -9.06
N SER A 117 -7.23 14.20 -9.55
CA SER A 117 -7.49 14.34 -10.97
C SER A 117 -7.07 15.70 -11.51
N SER A 118 -6.45 15.65 -12.68
CA SER A 118 -5.79 16.77 -13.32
C SER A 118 -6.50 17.21 -14.61
N GLY A 119 -7.71 16.67 -14.86
CA GLY A 119 -8.63 17.14 -15.91
C GLY A 119 -8.70 16.35 -17.22
N ASN A 120 -8.20 15.12 -17.30
CA ASN A 120 -8.40 14.31 -18.51
C ASN A 120 -9.85 13.84 -18.58
N GLN A 121 -10.56 14.22 -19.66
CA GLN A 121 -12.00 13.99 -19.87
C GLN A 121 -12.39 12.53 -19.56
N PRO A 122 -13.50 12.27 -18.85
CA PRO A 122 -14.53 13.18 -18.31
C PRO A 122 -14.26 13.68 -16.87
N LYS A 123 -13.01 13.64 -16.38
CA LYS A 123 -12.72 13.93 -14.96
C LYS A 123 -12.60 15.43 -14.69
N LEU A 124 -13.18 15.91 -13.58
CA LEU A 124 -13.03 17.29 -13.10
C LEU A 124 -11.57 17.58 -12.73
N ILE A 125 -11.13 18.82 -12.91
CA ILE A 125 -9.82 19.27 -12.42
C ILE A 125 -9.94 19.49 -10.91
N VAL A 126 -9.33 18.61 -10.13
CA VAL A 126 -9.18 18.78 -8.69
C VAL A 126 -7.80 19.32 -8.36
N TYR A 127 -6.74 18.73 -8.93
CA TYR A 127 -5.36 19.16 -8.72
C TYR A 127 -4.84 19.94 -9.93
N ARG A 128 -4.31 21.15 -9.67
CA ARG A 128 -3.90 22.13 -10.69
C ARG A 128 -2.46 21.91 -11.15
N TRP A 129 -2.16 20.67 -11.59
CA TRP A 129 -0.80 20.22 -11.92
C TRP A 129 -0.04 21.11 -12.91
N ARG A 130 -0.73 21.69 -13.91
CA ARG A 130 -0.10 22.53 -14.95
C ARG A 130 0.36 23.88 -14.45
N THR A 131 -0.23 24.36 -13.36
CA THR A 131 -0.06 25.74 -12.89
C THR A 131 0.56 25.82 -11.51
N VAL A 132 0.50 24.75 -10.71
CA VAL A 132 1.05 24.72 -9.36
C VAL A 132 2.57 24.80 -9.39
N THR A 133 3.14 25.72 -8.61
CA THR A 133 4.60 25.86 -8.45
C THR A 133 5.12 25.08 -7.24
N PRO A 134 6.42 24.73 -7.19
CA PRO A 134 7.02 24.12 -6.02
C PRO A 134 6.84 24.94 -4.74
N GLU A 135 6.92 26.26 -4.83
CA GLU A 135 6.74 27.19 -3.70
C GLU A 135 5.30 27.15 -3.19
N GLN A 136 4.31 27.07 -4.10
CA GLN A 136 2.91 26.91 -3.71
C GLN A 136 2.68 25.56 -3.04
N LEU A 137 3.19 24.47 -3.63
CA LEU A 137 3.06 23.14 -3.08
C LEU A 137 3.71 23.00 -1.69
N SER A 138 4.77 23.76 -1.39
CA SER A 138 5.38 23.79 -0.05
C SER A 138 4.41 24.21 1.06
N ARG A 139 3.36 24.97 0.71
CA ARG A 139 2.32 25.44 1.64
C ARG A 139 1.28 24.38 1.97
N LEU A 140 1.21 23.29 1.18
CA LEU A 140 0.25 22.20 1.36
C LEU A 140 0.28 21.64 2.79
N ASN A 141 1.47 21.35 3.32
CA ASN A 141 1.61 20.75 4.66
C ASN A 141 1.06 21.66 5.76
N ARG A 142 1.31 22.98 5.63
CA ARG A 142 0.79 23.98 6.58
C ARG A 142 -0.72 24.06 6.50
N ALA A 143 -1.28 24.18 5.30
CA ALA A 143 -2.73 24.24 5.09
C ALA A 143 -3.42 22.97 5.57
N TRP A 144 -2.88 21.80 5.22
CA TRP A 144 -3.35 20.49 5.69
C TRP A 144 -3.39 20.40 7.21
N LEU A 145 -2.34 20.87 7.90
CA LEU A 145 -2.29 20.87 9.36
C LEU A 145 -3.32 21.84 9.98
N GLN A 146 -3.50 23.02 9.40
CA GLN A 146 -4.49 24.00 9.86
C GLN A 146 -5.92 23.45 9.74
N VAL A 147 -6.25 22.85 8.59
CA VAL A 147 -7.56 22.24 8.36
C VAL A 147 -7.76 21.04 9.30
N GLY A 148 -6.74 20.20 9.48
CA GLY A 148 -6.81 19.02 10.35
C GLY A 148 -7.01 19.36 11.82
N ARG A 149 -6.31 20.37 12.33
CA ARG A 149 -6.48 20.85 13.72
C ARG A 149 -7.90 21.33 14.00
N ARG A 150 -8.58 21.90 13.00
CA ARG A 150 -9.97 22.37 13.13
C ARG A 150 -11.00 21.25 12.92
N ASN A 151 -10.62 20.18 12.23
CA ASN A 151 -11.51 19.08 11.84
C ASN A 151 -10.91 17.69 12.16
N PRO A 152 -10.48 17.42 13.41
CA PRO A 152 -9.71 16.22 13.74
C PRO A 152 -10.49 14.93 13.50
N MET A 153 -11.80 14.91 13.80
CA MET A 153 -12.64 13.73 13.59
C MET A 153 -12.84 13.43 12.10
N ILE A 154 -13.10 14.45 11.27
CA ILE A 154 -13.24 14.27 9.83
C ILE A 154 -11.92 13.76 9.22
N TYR A 155 -10.77 14.23 9.73
CA TYR A 155 -9.45 13.77 9.31
C TYR A 155 -9.19 12.30 9.67
N LEU A 156 -9.54 11.92 10.90
CA LEU A 156 -9.43 10.53 11.33
C LEU A 156 -10.36 9.64 10.50
N ASP A 157 -11.61 10.05 10.33
CA ASP A 157 -12.59 9.29 9.55
C ASP A 157 -12.17 9.15 8.08
N ALA A 158 -11.60 10.20 7.47
CA ALA A 158 -11.07 10.14 6.11
C ALA A 158 -9.94 9.13 5.99
N PHE A 159 -8.99 9.18 6.93
CA PHE A 159 -7.85 8.27 6.97
C PHE A 159 -8.28 6.81 7.18
N MET A 160 -9.19 6.55 8.11
CA MET A 160 -9.72 5.22 8.34
C MET A 160 -10.52 4.74 7.14
N ALA A 161 -11.36 5.58 6.54
CA ALA A 161 -12.17 5.19 5.39
C ALA A 161 -11.34 4.82 4.14
N GLU A 162 -10.17 5.44 3.97
CA GLU A 162 -9.24 5.15 2.86
C GLU A 162 -8.48 3.83 3.04
N SER A 163 -8.43 3.27 4.26
CA SER A 163 -7.54 2.14 4.57
C SER A 163 -8.16 0.97 5.32
N TYR A 164 -9.37 1.11 5.88
CA TYR A 164 -9.96 0.08 6.76
C TYR A 164 -10.15 -1.27 6.07
N GLY A 165 -10.45 -1.28 4.77
CA GLY A 165 -10.82 -2.50 4.05
C GLY A 165 -9.66 -3.48 3.90
N TYR A 166 -8.41 -2.99 4.01
CA TYR A 166 -7.23 -3.85 4.13
C TYR A 166 -7.20 -4.71 5.40
N PHE A 167 -7.92 -4.28 6.45
CA PHE A 167 -7.91 -4.89 7.77
C PHE A 167 -9.26 -5.48 8.18
N ASP A 168 -10.24 -5.49 7.28
CA ASP A 168 -11.56 -6.06 7.50
C ASP A 168 -11.77 -7.27 6.58
N PRO A 169 -11.68 -8.52 7.09
CA PRO A 169 -11.91 -9.74 6.30
C PRO A 169 -13.33 -9.83 5.69
N GLY A 170 -14.28 -9.09 6.25
CA GLY A 170 -15.66 -9.00 5.76
C GLY A 170 -15.82 -8.07 4.57
N ASP A 171 -14.94 -7.08 4.40
CA ASP A 171 -15.02 -6.07 3.33
C ASP A 171 -14.68 -6.70 1.97
N PRO A 172 -15.54 -6.57 0.95
CA PRO A 172 -15.23 -7.03 -0.40
C PRO A 172 -14.17 -6.12 -1.02
N ALA A 173 -13.25 -6.72 -1.78
CA ALA A 173 -12.20 -5.97 -2.46
C ALA A 173 -12.77 -4.88 -3.38
N TYR A 174 -12.27 -3.64 -3.26
CA TYR A 174 -12.57 -2.57 -4.22
C TYR A 174 -12.13 -2.98 -5.63
N VAL A 175 -10.93 -3.55 -5.73
CA VAL A 175 -10.45 -4.22 -6.93
C VAL A 175 -9.84 -5.56 -6.54
N ALA A 176 -10.59 -6.62 -6.80
CA ALA A 176 -10.14 -8.00 -6.65
C ALA A 176 -9.09 -8.37 -7.71
N MET A 177 -8.22 -9.32 -7.40
CA MET A 177 -7.18 -9.80 -8.30
C MET A 177 -7.75 -10.39 -9.60
N SER A 178 -8.98 -10.93 -9.51
CA SER A 178 -9.77 -11.39 -10.64
C SER A 178 -9.96 -10.33 -11.74
N TYR A 179 -9.89 -9.03 -11.41
CA TYR A 179 -9.94 -7.93 -12.38
C TYR A 179 -8.85 -8.01 -13.46
N TYR A 180 -7.65 -8.50 -13.11
CA TYR A 180 -6.55 -8.63 -14.07
C TYR A 180 -6.72 -9.81 -15.04
N LEU A 181 -7.53 -10.80 -14.66
CA LEU A 181 -7.90 -11.91 -15.54
C LEU A 181 -9.13 -11.57 -16.37
N ASN A 182 -10.00 -10.71 -15.86
CA ASN A 182 -11.31 -10.47 -16.44
C ASN A 182 -11.82 -9.06 -16.16
N ASN A 183 -11.66 -8.19 -17.16
CA ASN A 183 -12.20 -6.83 -17.19
C ASN A 183 -12.68 -6.50 -18.61
N GLY A 184 -13.38 -5.37 -18.76
CA GLY A 184 -13.93 -4.95 -20.05
C GLY A 184 -12.88 -4.82 -21.17
N TYR A 185 -11.67 -4.37 -20.85
CA TYR A 185 -10.59 -4.30 -21.84
C TYR A 185 -10.16 -5.70 -22.29
N VAL A 186 -9.89 -6.60 -21.34
CA VAL A 186 -9.43 -7.97 -21.60
C VAL A 186 -10.46 -8.79 -22.37
N GLN A 187 -11.76 -8.59 -22.10
CA GLN A 187 -12.82 -9.37 -22.74
C GLN A 187 -13.34 -8.75 -24.03
N ASN A 188 -13.40 -7.42 -24.13
CA ASN A 188 -14.14 -6.77 -25.23
C ASN A 188 -13.27 -5.87 -26.12
N SER A 189 -12.15 -5.34 -25.63
CA SER A 189 -11.39 -4.29 -26.35
C SER A 189 -9.96 -4.67 -26.69
N GLY A 190 -9.46 -5.79 -26.18
CA GLY A 190 -8.11 -6.28 -26.46
C GLY A 190 -8.03 -6.95 -27.82
N SER A 191 -7.16 -6.45 -28.70
CA SER A 191 -7.04 -6.87 -30.11
C SER A 191 -6.93 -8.37 -30.34
N TRP A 192 -6.16 -9.07 -29.49
CA TRP A 192 -6.05 -10.53 -29.49
C TRP A 192 -6.47 -11.14 -28.16
N LEU A 193 -6.30 -10.39 -27.05
CA LEU A 193 -6.65 -10.87 -25.71
C LEU A 193 -8.13 -11.20 -25.59
N ALA A 194 -9.03 -10.48 -26.27
CA ALA A 194 -10.47 -10.75 -26.22
C ALA A 194 -10.80 -12.16 -26.74
N ALA A 195 -10.10 -12.64 -27.77
CA ALA A 195 -10.31 -13.96 -28.35
C ALA A 195 -9.55 -15.09 -27.61
N TRP A 196 -8.50 -14.75 -26.86
CA TRP A 196 -7.64 -15.73 -26.21
C TRP A 196 -8.17 -16.17 -24.85
N CYS A 197 -8.49 -17.45 -24.70
CA CYS A 197 -8.97 -18.06 -23.44
C CYS A 197 -10.15 -17.33 -22.80
N HIS A 198 -11.02 -16.69 -23.60
CA HIS A 198 -12.14 -15.86 -23.12
C HIS A 198 -13.01 -16.60 -22.08
N ASP A 199 -13.56 -17.74 -22.48
CA ASP A 199 -14.49 -18.52 -21.66
C ASP A 199 -13.79 -19.17 -20.47
N TRP A 200 -12.53 -19.56 -20.65
CA TRP A 200 -11.71 -20.06 -19.55
C TRP A 200 -11.48 -18.98 -18.48
N ARG A 201 -11.11 -17.75 -18.86
CA ARG A 201 -10.93 -16.64 -17.91
C ARG A 201 -12.25 -16.27 -17.23
N ASN A 202 -13.37 -16.32 -17.95
CA ASN A 202 -14.71 -16.16 -17.38
C ASN A 202 -15.01 -17.24 -16.34
N GLY A 203 -14.78 -18.51 -16.68
CA GLY A 203 -14.99 -19.65 -15.78
C GLY A 203 -14.14 -19.56 -14.52
N VAL A 204 -12.83 -19.30 -14.65
CA VAL A 204 -11.91 -19.15 -13.50
C VAL A 204 -12.33 -17.96 -12.62
N THR A 205 -12.65 -16.82 -13.24
CA THR A 205 -13.12 -15.63 -12.50
C THR A 205 -14.42 -15.90 -11.75
N GLY A 206 -15.39 -16.57 -12.40
CA GLY A 206 -16.65 -16.95 -11.77
C GLY A 206 -16.44 -17.89 -10.59
N LEU A 207 -15.60 -18.91 -10.75
CA LEU A 207 -15.25 -19.85 -9.68
C LEU A 207 -14.61 -19.14 -8.49
N VAL A 208 -13.61 -18.28 -8.73
CA VAL A 208 -12.91 -17.55 -7.66
C VAL A 208 -13.85 -16.59 -6.93
N ARG A 209 -14.73 -15.87 -7.65
CA ARG A 209 -15.74 -15.00 -7.03
C ARG A 209 -16.71 -15.79 -6.17
N THR A 210 -17.22 -16.91 -6.69
CA THR A 210 -18.14 -17.80 -5.97
C THR A 210 -17.49 -18.35 -4.69
N TRP A 211 -16.22 -18.73 -4.77
CA TRP A 211 -15.47 -19.16 -3.61
C TRP A 211 -15.31 -18.02 -2.59
N ALA A 212 -14.90 -16.83 -3.01
CA ALA A 212 -14.73 -15.66 -2.14
C ALA A 212 -16.03 -15.17 -1.47
N ASP A 213 -17.18 -15.45 -2.11
CA ASP A 213 -18.52 -15.13 -1.60
C ASP A 213 -19.07 -16.22 -0.65
N THR A 214 -18.43 -17.39 -0.57
CA THR A 214 -18.87 -18.46 0.32
C THR A 214 -18.61 -18.05 1.79
N PRO A 215 -19.62 -18.02 2.67
CA PRO A 215 -19.43 -17.62 4.07
C PRO A 215 -18.36 -18.47 4.77
N LEU A 216 -17.48 -17.80 5.53
CA LEU A 216 -16.34 -18.37 6.26
C LEU A 216 -15.24 -19.00 5.39
N LEU A 217 -15.60 -19.92 4.48
CA LEU A 217 -14.64 -20.61 3.60
C LEU A 217 -14.03 -19.68 2.54
N GLY A 218 -14.78 -18.66 2.12
CA GLY A 218 -14.33 -17.64 1.20
C GLY A 218 -13.36 -16.64 1.80
N LEU A 219 -13.21 -16.58 3.13
CA LEU A 219 -12.26 -15.68 3.78
C LEU A 219 -10.82 -15.94 3.30
N VAL A 220 -10.43 -17.20 3.12
CA VAL A 220 -9.09 -17.58 2.66
C VAL A 220 -8.83 -17.11 1.22
N ALA A 221 -9.87 -16.93 0.42
CA ALA A 221 -9.78 -16.41 -0.95
C ALA A 221 -9.66 -14.88 -1.00
N ARG A 222 -9.92 -14.18 0.12
CA ARG A 222 -9.82 -12.72 0.22
C ARG A 222 -8.46 -12.33 0.78
N ALA A 223 -7.83 -11.33 0.18
CA ALA A 223 -6.49 -10.90 0.57
C ALA A 223 -6.44 -10.27 1.99
N ASN A 224 -7.47 -9.53 2.39
CA ASN A 224 -7.58 -8.93 3.73
C ASN A 224 -7.52 -9.96 4.88
N PHE A 225 -7.99 -11.19 4.67
CA PHE A 225 -7.84 -12.28 5.64
C PHE A 225 -6.37 -12.55 5.95
N TRP A 226 -5.50 -12.58 4.94
CA TRP A 226 -4.07 -12.84 5.12
C TRP A 226 -3.36 -11.69 5.83
N VAL A 227 -3.80 -10.45 5.62
CA VAL A 227 -3.33 -9.28 6.37
C VAL A 227 -3.64 -9.43 7.86
N VAL A 228 -4.89 -9.73 8.20
CA VAL A 228 -5.29 -9.94 9.60
C VAL A 228 -4.59 -11.16 10.20
N ALA A 229 -4.47 -12.26 9.45
CA ALA A 229 -3.72 -13.44 9.88
C ALA A 229 -2.25 -13.10 10.18
N ALA A 230 -1.58 -12.34 9.32
CA ALA A 230 -0.21 -11.88 9.54
C ALA A 230 -0.08 -11.10 10.86
N LEU A 231 -0.99 -10.14 11.10
CA LEU A 231 -1.00 -9.34 12.34
C LEU A 231 -1.19 -10.24 13.57
N LEU A 232 -2.14 -11.16 13.54
CA LEU A 232 -2.39 -12.10 14.64
C LEU A 232 -1.18 -13.00 14.90
N LEU A 233 -0.51 -13.49 13.86
CA LEU A 233 0.70 -14.30 13.98
C LEU A 233 1.85 -13.49 14.58
N ILE A 234 2.05 -12.24 14.16
CA ILE A 234 3.06 -11.34 14.73
C ILE A 234 2.80 -11.13 16.22
N VAL A 235 1.56 -10.82 16.59
CA VAL A 235 1.15 -10.64 18.00
C VAL A 235 1.37 -11.92 18.79
N ALA A 236 0.99 -13.09 18.26
CA ALA A 236 1.20 -14.37 18.92
C ALA A 236 2.69 -14.66 19.18
N ARG A 237 3.58 -14.33 18.22
CA ARG A 237 5.04 -14.47 18.39
C ARG A 237 5.60 -13.54 19.46
N LEU A 238 5.16 -12.29 19.48
CA LEU A 238 5.54 -11.32 20.50
C LEU A 238 5.08 -11.77 21.89
N ALA A 239 3.83 -12.23 22.01
CA ALA A 239 3.26 -12.75 23.24
C ALA A 239 3.99 -14.01 23.75
N ALA A 240 4.50 -14.84 22.84
CA ALA A 240 5.32 -16.01 23.17
C ALA A 240 6.78 -15.68 23.50
N GLY A 241 7.18 -14.39 23.55
CA GLY A 241 8.55 -13.97 23.86
C GLY A 241 9.54 -14.07 22.69
N HIS A 242 9.09 -14.46 21.51
CA HIS A 242 9.92 -14.65 20.31
C HIS A 242 10.15 -13.34 19.54
N TRP A 243 10.57 -12.27 20.24
CA TRP A 243 10.65 -10.92 19.67
C TRP A 243 11.61 -10.81 18.48
N ARG A 244 12.72 -11.55 18.47
CA ARG A 244 13.69 -11.56 17.36
C ARG A 244 13.07 -12.11 16.08
N GLU A 245 12.25 -13.15 16.21
CA GLU A 245 11.57 -13.78 15.08
C GLU A 245 10.43 -12.91 14.57
N ALA A 246 9.69 -12.26 15.48
CA ALA A 246 8.67 -11.28 15.12
C ALA A 246 9.29 -10.09 14.34
N LEU A 247 10.50 -9.64 14.72
CA LEU A 247 11.23 -8.62 13.97
C LEU A 247 11.61 -9.07 12.55
N CYS A 248 11.86 -10.36 12.32
CA CYS A 248 12.08 -10.87 10.97
C CYS A 248 10.83 -10.72 10.07
N TRP A 249 9.64 -10.58 10.66
CA TRP A 249 8.38 -10.37 9.94
C TRP A 249 8.02 -8.89 9.80
N PHE A 250 8.83 -7.99 10.36
CA PHE A 250 8.65 -6.55 10.23
C PHE A 250 8.53 -6.03 8.77
N PRO A 251 9.16 -6.63 7.76
CA PRO A 251 8.89 -6.28 6.37
C PRO A 251 7.40 -6.32 5.99
N LEU A 252 6.61 -7.22 6.56
CA LEU A 252 5.17 -7.28 6.34
C LEU A 252 4.47 -6.05 6.92
N LEU A 253 4.88 -5.60 8.11
CA LEU A 253 4.36 -4.37 8.72
C LEU A 253 4.70 -3.12 7.88
N LEU A 254 5.90 -3.07 7.30
CA LEU A 254 6.29 -1.99 6.39
C LEU A 254 5.41 -1.97 5.12
N ILE A 255 5.14 -3.14 4.55
CA ILE A 255 4.25 -3.26 3.38
C ILE A 255 2.83 -2.86 3.76
N MET A 256 2.32 -3.26 4.93
CA MET A 256 1.03 -2.80 5.45
C MET A 256 0.99 -1.28 5.65
N GLY A 257 2.09 -0.68 6.10
CA GLY A 257 2.23 0.79 6.15
C GLY A 257 2.10 1.43 4.77
N VAL A 258 2.69 0.83 3.73
CA VAL A 258 2.53 1.29 2.35
C VAL A 258 1.09 1.11 1.87
N MET A 259 0.43 0.00 2.20
CA MET A 259 -0.98 -0.25 1.87
C MET A 259 -1.90 0.84 2.45
N ILE A 260 -1.67 1.28 3.69
CA ILE A 260 -2.43 2.38 4.31
C ILE A 260 -2.28 3.70 3.52
N THR A 261 -1.14 3.91 2.88
CA THR A 261 -0.87 5.11 2.05
C THR A 261 -1.29 4.94 0.58
N ALA A 262 -1.78 3.76 0.20
CA ALA A 262 -2.18 3.48 -1.17
C ALA A 262 -3.38 4.35 -1.57
N PRO A 263 -3.47 4.76 -2.85
CA PRO A 263 -4.54 5.64 -3.31
C PRO A 263 -5.93 5.01 -3.33
N ALA A 264 -6.04 3.70 -3.11
CA ALA A 264 -7.30 2.98 -3.15
C ALA A 264 -7.39 2.05 -1.94
N ASN A 265 -8.52 2.07 -1.26
CA ASN A 265 -8.82 1.12 -0.19
C ASN A 265 -8.99 -0.28 -0.78
N ASN A 266 -8.61 -1.31 -0.02
CA ASN A 266 -8.88 -2.72 -0.31
C ASN A 266 -8.61 -3.14 -1.78
N PHE A 267 -7.46 -2.71 -2.33
CA PHE A 267 -7.02 -3.12 -3.66
C PHE A 267 -6.03 -4.28 -3.50
N GLU A 268 -6.44 -5.49 -3.90
CA GLU A 268 -5.74 -6.73 -3.58
C GLU A 268 -4.29 -6.80 -4.08
N ARG A 269 -3.96 -6.09 -5.16
CA ARG A 269 -2.57 -6.04 -5.65
C ARG A 269 -1.56 -5.53 -4.61
N HIS A 270 -2.01 -4.69 -3.67
CA HIS A 270 -1.15 -4.14 -2.61
C HIS A 270 -0.95 -5.12 -1.46
N MET A 271 -1.85 -6.11 -1.32
CA MET A 271 -1.78 -7.19 -0.33
C MET A 271 -1.00 -8.42 -0.83
N LEU A 272 -0.81 -8.58 -2.15
CA LEU A 272 -0.12 -9.73 -2.74
C LEU A 272 1.19 -10.15 -2.03
N PRO A 273 2.10 -9.23 -1.64
CA PRO A 273 3.31 -9.64 -0.93
C PRO A 273 3.01 -10.31 0.42
N VAL A 274 1.96 -9.87 1.11
CA VAL A 274 1.49 -10.45 2.37
C VAL A 274 0.86 -11.81 2.11
N ASP A 275 -0.07 -11.88 1.16
CA ASP A 275 -0.78 -13.11 0.79
C ASP A 275 0.18 -14.25 0.40
N MET A 276 1.25 -13.90 -0.34
CA MET A 276 2.28 -14.85 -0.74
C MET A 276 3.18 -15.26 0.42
N ALA A 277 3.48 -14.37 1.36
CA ALA A 277 4.46 -14.63 2.42
C ALA A 277 3.87 -15.42 3.60
N VAL A 278 2.64 -15.10 4.02
CA VAL A 278 2.03 -15.64 5.25
C VAL A 278 1.95 -17.17 5.28
N PRO A 279 1.56 -17.89 4.20
CA PRO A 279 1.57 -19.34 4.19
C PRO A 279 2.94 -19.94 4.54
N PHE A 280 4.03 -19.35 4.02
CA PHE A 280 5.38 -19.82 4.33
C PHE A 280 5.79 -19.51 5.76
N LEU A 281 5.32 -18.39 6.33
CA LEU A 281 5.54 -18.08 7.74
C LEU A 281 4.86 -19.11 8.64
N ILE A 282 3.62 -19.51 8.33
CA ILE A 282 2.90 -20.55 9.06
C ILE A 282 3.68 -21.88 8.99
N LEU A 283 4.15 -22.28 7.80
CA LEU A 283 4.96 -23.49 7.63
C LEU A 283 6.24 -23.45 8.47
N ASP A 284 6.93 -22.31 8.49
CA ASP A 284 8.14 -22.14 9.31
C ASP A 284 7.82 -22.22 10.81
N MET A 285 6.72 -21.61 11.28
CA MET A 285 6.26 -21.76 12.66
C MET A 285 6.00 -23.22 13.04
N VAL A 286 5.31 -23.97 12.17
CA VAL A 286 5.02 -25.39 12.39
C VAL A 286 6.32 -26.19 12.46
N ARG A 287 7.27 -25.91 11.56
CA ARG A 287 8.58 -26.57 11.55
C ARG A 287 9.35 -26.30 12.84
N GLN A 288 9.42 -25.06 13.29
CA GLN A 288 10.09 -24.69 14.54
C GLN A 288 9.44 -25.36 15.76
N SER A 289 8.11 -25.35 15.82
CA SER A 289 7.34 -26.00 16.91
C SER A 289 7.60 -27.51 16.98
N ARG A 290 7.72 -28.18 15.82
CA ARG A 290 8.07 -29.61 15.77
C ARG A 290 9.50 -29.88 16.25
N ARG A 291 10.46 -29.02 15.89
CA ARG A 291 11.86 -29.13 16.34
C ARG A 291 11.97 -28.97 17.86
N ALA A 292 11.35 -27.93 18.43
CA ALA A 292 11.34 -27.70 19.86
C ALA A 292 10.70 -28.87 20.65
N ARG A 293 9.66 -29.51 20.09
CA ARG A 293 9.08 -30.73 20.69
C ARG A 293 10.02 -31.93 20.63
N ALA A 294 10.73 -32.12 19.52
CA ALA A 294 11.68 -33.22 19.37
C ALA A 294 12.89 -33.08 20.31
N GLU A 295 13.42 -31.86 20.46
CA GLU A 295 14.52 -31.55 21.39
C GLU A 295 14.08 -31.81 22.84
N ASN A 296 12.90 -31.33 23.24
CA ASN A 296 12.35 -31.58 24.58
C ASN A 296 12.07 -33.07 24.89
N LEU A 297 11.84 -33.90 23.87
CA LEU A 297 11.66 -35.35 24.06
C LEU A 297 13.00 -36.08 24.25
N MET A 298 14.09 -35.56 23.67
CA MET A 298 15.44 -36.12 23.82
C MET A 298 16.09 -35.73 25.16
N ASP A 299 15.70 -34.59 25.75
CA ASP A 299 16.23 -34.10 27.03
C ASP A 299 15.47 -34.63 28.27
N ARG A 300 14.45 -35.49 28.12
CA ARG A 300 13.82 -36.15 29.26
C ARG A 300 14.70 -37.31 29.75
N PRO A 301 15.19 -37.29 31.01
CA PRO A 301 15.90 -38.43 31.55
C PRO A 301 14.93 -39.62 31.62
N THR A 302 15.33 -40.74 31.01
CA THR A 302 14.68 -42.05 31.13
C THR A 302 14.82 -42.61 32.53
#